data_AF-A0A7C5I324-F1
#
_entry.id   AF-A0A7C5I324-F1
#
_cell.length_a   1.000
_cell.length_b   1.000
_cell.length_c   1.000
_cell.angle_alpha   90.00
_cell.angle_beta   90.00
_cell.angle_gamma   90.00
#
_symmetry.space_group_name_H-M   'P 1'
#
loop_
_entity.id
_entity.type
_entity.pdbx_description
1 polymer ?
#
loop_
_entity_poly.entity_id
_entity_poly.type
_entity_poly.pdbx_seq_one_letter_code
_entity_poly.pdbx_strand_id
1 'polypeptide(L)'
;MSYFAQNAGTSSSSKMPSNDVPTDILHFVASLMNREVLFVGLGNPMRSDDYVGVFLIELLEKLKLPPHWNLLKCYRNPENYLGKLLSLKSGIIVFIDSVQGMNEELRIFREEEIKDFSFST
;
A
#
# COMPACT_ATOMS: atom_id res chain seq x y z
N MET A 1 -21.41 13.02 15.88
CA MET A 1 -21.42 11.70 16.54
C MET A 1 -20.00 11.51 17.06
N SER A 2 -19.82 11.48 18.38
CA SER A 2 -18.50 11.59 19.02
C SER A 2 -18.22 10.30 19.79
N TYR A 3 -17.02 9.74 19.66
CA TYR A 3 -16.57 8.59 20.44
C TYR A 3 -15.40 8.99 21.34
N PHE A 4 -15.46 8.57 22.61
CA PHE A 4 -14.40 8.65 23.61
C PHE A 4 -13.92 7.24 23.95
N ALA A 5 -12.61 7.06 24.17
CA ALA A 5 -12.05 5.89 24.82
C ALA A 5 -11.16 6.32 25.98
N GLN A 6 -11.42 5.77 27.17
CA GLN A 6 -10.61 5.94 28.37
C GLN A 6 -9.91 4.60 28.64
N ASN A 7 -8.59 4.62 28.88
CA ASN A 7 -7.84 3.43 29.28
C ASN A 7 -7.31 3.62 30.70
N ALA A 8 -7.71 2.71 31.59
CA ALA A 8 -7.17 2.60 32.94
C ALA A 8 -6.10 1.50 32.98
N GLY A 9 -4.93 1.82 33.52
CA GLY A 9 -4.07 0.85 34.22
C GLY A 9 -2.85 0.27 33.49
N THR A 10 -1.67 0.75 33.92
CA THR A 10 -0.39 0.04 34.14
C THR A 10 0.50 -0.41 32.96
N SER A 11 1.49 0.44 32.67
CA SER A 11 2.94 0.19 32.56
C SER A 11 3.48 -1.07 31.86
N SER A 12 3.74 -0.97 30.56
CA SER A 12 5.04 -1.29 29.92
C SER A 12 5.02 -0.80 28.47
N SER A 13 6.08 -0.09 28.07
CA SER A 13 6.14 0.75 26.87
C SER A 13 6.25 -0.05 25.56
N SER A 14 5.12 -0.41 24.97
CA SER A 14 4.96 -0.46 23.51
C SER A 14 3.71 0.36 23.17
N LYS A 15 3.89 1.48 22.45
CA LYS A 15 2.74 2.18 21.87
C LYS A 15 2.09 1.20 20.90
N MET A 16 0.89 0.71 21.22
CA MET A 16 0.03 0.09 20.21
C MET A 16 -0.14 1.12 19.08
N PRO A 17 0.01 0.74 17.81
CA PRO A 17 -0.23 1.65 16.70
C PRO A 17 -1.65 2.20 16.85
N SER A 18 -1.80 3.51 16.76
CA SER A 18 -3.11 4.16 16.76
C SER A 18 -3.91 3.57 15.60
N ASN A 19 -5.08 3.00 15.89
CA ASN A 19 -6.00 2.42 14.89
C ASN A 19 -6.59 3.48 13.92
N ASP A 20 -6.08 4.71 13.94
CA ASP A 20 -6.50 5.80 13.07
C ASP A 20 -5.69 5.73 11.79
N VAL A 21 -6.34 5.30 10.70
CA VAL A 21 -5.75 5.39 9.36
C VAL A 21 -5.49 6.87 9.05
N PRO A 22 -4.27 7.25 8.62
CA PRO A 22 -3.97 8.64 8.31
C PRO A 22 -4.94 9.22 7.27
N THR A 23 -5.41 10.46 7.49
CA THR A 23 -6.50 11.07 6.70
C THR A 23 -6.14 11.22 5.21
N ASP A 24 -4.88 11.49 4.91
CA ASP A 24 -4.33 11.55 3.56
C ASP A 24 -4.48 10.22 2.80
N ILE A 25 -4.31 9.09 3.47
CA ILE A 25 -4.53 7.75 2.90
C ILE A 25 -5.99 7.52 2.58
N LEU A 26 -6.90 7.88 3.50
CA LEU A 26 -8.33 7.78 3.26
C LEU A 26 -8.76 8.65 2.08
N HIS A 27 -8.27 9.88 2.02
CA HIS A 27 -8.56 10.81 0.92
C HIS A 27 -8.02 10.30 -0.42
N PHE A 28 -6.81 9.74 -0.41
CA PHE A 28 -6.23 9.11 -1.59
C PHE A 28 -7.08 7.95 -2.08
N VAL A 29 -7.41 6.99 -1.21
CA VAL A 29 -8.25 5.83 -1.58
C VAL A 29 -9.63 6.30 -2.06
N ALA A 30 -10.24 7.28 -1.41
CA ALA A 30 -11.50 7.86 -1.86
C ALA A 30 -11.40 8.48 -3.25
N SER A 31 -10.27 9.14 -3.59
CA SER A 31 -10.03 9.71 -4.92
C SER A 31 -9.95 8.66 -6.04
N LEU A 32 -9.66 7.40 -5.69
CA LEU A 32 -9.55 6.27 -6.61
C LEU A 32 -10.88 5.56 -6.89
N MET A 33 -11.90 5.75 -6.05
CA MET A 33 -13.12 4.92 -6.04
C MET A 33 -13.88 4.89 -7.37
N ASN A 34 -13.82 5.96 -8.17
CA ASN A 34 -14.51 6.08 -9.46
C ASN A 34 -13.55 6.03 -10.67
N ARG A 35 -12.33 5.51 -10.50
CA ARG A 35 -11.30 5.46 -11.54
C ARG A 35 -10.82 4.04 -11.79
N GLU A 36 -10.45 3.73 -13.02
CA GLU A 36 -9.76 2.47 -13.36
C GLU A 36 -8.36 2.46 -12.75
N VAL A 37 -8.13 1.57 -11.79
CA VAL A 37 -6.88 1.49 -11.04
C VAL A 37 -6.30 0.09 -11.13
N LEU A 38 -4.99 0.02 -11.32
CA LEU A 38 -4.20 -1.19 -11.15
C LEU A 38 -3.32 -1.08 -9.92
N PHE A 39 -3.56 -1.91 -8.92
CA PHE A 39 -2.68 -2.05 -7.76
C PHE A 39 -1.62 -3.10 -8.05
N VAL A 40 -0.35 -2.73 -7.89
CA VAL A 40 0.81 -3.58 -8.16
C VAL A 40 1.59 -3.80 -6.88
N GLY A 41 1.53 -5.02 -6.35
CA GLY A 41 2.32 -5.43 -5.18
C GLY A 41 3.71 -5.87 -5.59
N LEU A 42 4.72 -5.20 -5.03
CA LEU A 42 6.13 -5.56 -5.13
C LEU A 42 6.59 -6.27 -3.85
N GLY A 43 7.68 -7.02 -3.97
CA GLY A 43 8.31 -7.65 -2.82
C GLY A 43 8.89 -9.05 -3.03
N ASN A 44 9.58 -9.54 -2.01
CA ASN A 44 10.24 -10.85 -2.02
C ASN A 44 9.62 -11.81 -1.00
N PRO A 45 8.95 -12.90 -1.42
CA PRO A 45 8.39 -13.89 -0.49
C PRO A 45 9.40 -14.55 0.45
N MET A 46 10.69 -14.59 0.06
CA MET A 46 11.76 -15.19 0.86
C MET A 46 12.38 -14.23 1.88
N ARG A 47 11.96 -12.95 1.89
CA ARG A 47 12.41 -11.94 2.85
C ARG A 47 11.17 -11.31 3.47
N SER A 48 10.83 -11.73 4.69
CA SER A 48 9.56 -11.42 5.35
C SER A 48 9.21 -9.93 5.32
N ASP A 49 10.17 -9.05 5.61
CA ASP A 49 9.93 -7.60 5.67
C ASP A 49 9.75 -6.98 4.28
N ASP A 50 10.31 -7.62 3.24
CA ASP A 50 10.17 -7.19 1.84
C ASP A 50 8.90 -7.78 1.19
N TYR A 51 8.06 -8.55 1.90
CA TYR A 51 6.86 -9.20 1.34
C TYR A 51 5.58 -8.36 1.43
N VAL A 52 5.63 -7.22 2.13
CA VAL A 52 4.43 -6.42 2.50
C VAL A 52 3.58 -6.03 1.29
N GLY A 53 4.21 -5.59 0.20
CA GLY A 53 3.47 -5.16 -1.00
C GLY A 53 2.68 -6.28 -1.65
N VAL A 54 3.28 -7.47 -1.76
CA VAL A 54 2.59 -8.68 -2.26
C VAL A 54 1.50 -9.13 -1.29
N PHE A 55 1.79 -9.16 0.02
CA PHE A 55 0.83 -9.55 1.05
C PHE A 55 -0.41 -8.66 1.05
N LEU A 56 -0.26 -7.35 0.86
CA LEU A 56 -1.41 -6.43 0.79
C LEU A 56 -2.31 -6.76 -0.39
N ILE A 57 -1.75 -7.09 -1.55
CA ILE A 57 -2.54 -7.55 -2.71
C ILE A 57 -3.34 -8.83 -2.36
N GLU A 58 -2.74 -9.78 -1.65
CA GLU A 58 -3.44 -11.02 -1.23
C GLU A 58 -4.58 -10.78 -0.24
N LEU A 59 -4.48 -9.72 0.57
CA LEU A 59 -5.58 -9.27 1.42
C LEU A 59 -6.69 -8.61 0.59
N LEU A 60 -6.32 -7.74 -0.36
CA LEU A 60 -7.24 -7.07 -1.27
C LEU A 60 -8.01 -8.07 -2.15
N GLU A 61 -7.36 -9.15 -2.59
CA GLU A 61 -7.99 -10.25 -3.36
C GLU A 61 -9.15 -10.93 -2.60
N LYS A 62 -9.18 -10.84 -1.27
CA LYS A 62 -10.23 -11.43 -0.41
C LYS A 62 -11.42 -10.49 -0.17
N LEU A 63 -11.32 -9.23 -0.62
CA LEU A 63 -12.33 -8.20 -0.41
C LEU A 63 -13.19 -8.01 -1.66
N LYS A 64 -14.41 -7.51 -1.45
CA LYS A 64 -15.25 -7.07 -2.56
C LYS A 64 -14.83 -5.66 -2.99
N LEU A 65 -13.90 -5.59 -3.93
CA LEU A 65 -13.42 -4.34 -4.49
C LEU A 65 -14.32 -3.82 -5.62
N PRO A 66 -14.22 -2.51 -5.97
CA PRO A 66 -14.82 -2.00 -7.18
C PRO A 66 -14.41 -2.83 -8.41
N PRO A 67 -15.34 -3.13 -9.34
CA PRO A 67 -15.08 -4.04 -10.47
C PRO A 67 -14.04 -3.51 -11.46
N HIS A 68 -13.80 -2.21 -11.45
CA HIS A 68 -12.83 -1.51 -12.28
C HIS A 68 -11.45 -1.37 -11.60
N TRP A 69 -11.25 -2.01 -10.45
CA TRP A 69 -9.94 -2.13 -9.81
C TRP A 69 -9.33 -3.51 -10.12
N ASN A 70 -8.11 -3.47 -10.65
CA ASN A 70 -7.33 -4.65 -10.97
C ASN A 70 -6.18 -4.81 -9.97
N LEU A 71 -5.82 -6.06 -9.70
CA LEU A 71 -4.75 -6.41 -8.78
C LEU A 71 -3.67 -7.22 -9.50
N LEU A 72 -2.39 -6.94 -9.22
CA LEU A 72 -1.27 -7.65 -9.80
C LEU A 72 -0.13 -7.82 -8.80
N LYS A 73 0.33 -9.07 -8.63
CA LYS A 73 1.54 -9.41 -7.87
C LYS A 73 2.72 -9.47 -8.83
N CYS A 74 3.64 -8.51 -8.73
CA CYS A 74 4.84 -8.42 -9.56
C CYS A 74 6.12 -8.91 -8.86
N TYR A 75 6.04 -9.14 -7.54
CA TYR A 75 7.17 -9.58 -6.71
C TYR A 75 8.38 -8.64 -6.90
N ARG A 76 9.58 -9.18 -7.16
CA ARG A 76 10.81 -8.38 -7.28
C ARG A 76 11.05 -7.73 -8.65
N ASN A 77 10.35 -8.18 -9.68
CA ASN A 77 10.73 -7.87 -11.07
C ASN A 77 9.48 -7.44 -11.87
N PRO A 78 9.00 -6.20 -11.68
CA PRO A 78 7.83 -5.67 -12.40
C PRO A 78 8.01 -5.68 -13.93
N GLU A 79 9.25 -5.63 -14.44
CA GLU A 79 9.59 -5.71 -15.86
C GLU A 79 9.10 -7.01 -16.51
N ASN A 80 9.06 -8.12 -15.76
CA ASN A 80 8.54 -9.41 -16.25
C ASN A 80 7.03 -9.35 -16.53
N TYR A 81 6.35 -8.33 -16.01
CA TYR A 81 4.92 -8.14 -16.12
C TYR A 81 4.57 -6.97 -17.04
N LEU A 82 5.54 -6.36 -17.72
CA LEU A 82 5.31 -5.18 -18.58
C LEU A 82 4.19 -5.42 -19.60
N GLY A 83 4.15 -6.59 -20.25
CA GLY A 83 3.08 -6.93 -21.18
C GLY A 83 1.69 -6.95 -20.54
N LYS A 84 1.60 -7.39 -19.28
CA LYS A 84 0.34 -7.42 -18.51
C LYS A 84 -0.04 -6.05 -17.96
N LEU A 85 0.94 -5.25 -17.55
CA LEU A 85 0.73 -3.85 -17.15
C LEU A 85 0.14 -3.04 -18.32
N LEU A 86 0.69 -3.21 -19.53
CA LEU A 86 0.23 -2.53 -20.74
C LEU A 86 -1.14 -3.00 -21.22
N SER A 87 -1.49 -4.28 -21.01
CA SER A 87 -2.77 -4.83 -21.47
C SER A 87 -3.97 -4.44 -20.61
N LEU A 88 -3.75 -4.14 -19.33
CA LEU A 88 -4.80 -3.79 -18.37
C LEU A 88 -5.37 -2.37 -18.52
N LYS A 89 -4.85 -1.57 -19.48
CA LYS A 89 -5.33 -0.22 -19.86
C LYS A 89 -5.78 0.66 -18.69
N SER A 90 -5.12 0.55 -17.54
CA SER A 90 -5.56 1.26 -16.34
C SER A 90 -5.11 2.71 -16.40
N GLY A 91 -6.03 3.65 -16.11
CA GLY A 91 -5.72 5.08 -16.10
C GLY A 91 -4.79 5.50 -14.95
N ILE A 92 -4.71 4.68 -13.89
CA ILE A 92 -3.84 4.88 -12.74
C ILE A 92 -3.20 3.55 -12.35
N ILE A 93 -1.89 3.56 -12.08
CA ILE A 93 -1.16 2.43 -11.50
C ILE A 93 -0.65 2.86 -10.12
N VAL A 94 -0.93 2.05 -9.10
CA VAL A 94 -0.46 2.26 -7.73
C VAL A 94 0.50 1.13 -7.38
N PHE A 95 1.79 1.47 -7.25
CA PHE A 95 2.79 0.54 -6.75
C PHE A 95 2.78 0.52 -5.23
N ILE A 96 2.82 -0.68 -4.67
CA ILE A 96 2.87 -0.93 -3.23
C ILE A 96 4.15 -1.72 -2.98
N ASP A 97 5.05 -1.13 -2.22
CA ASP A 97 6.34 -1.71 -1.87
C ASP A 97 6.65 -1.48 -0.40
N SER A 98 7.46 -2.37 0.16
CA SER A 98 8.09 -2.15 1.46
C SER A 98 9.28 -1.20 1.29
N VAL A 99 9.37 -0.20 2.17
CA VAL A 99 10.48 0.74 2.17
C VAL A 99 11.12 0.76 3.55
N GLN A 100 12.44 0.58 3.60
CA GLN A 100 13.20 0.64 4.85
C GLN A 100 13.67 2.06 5.16
N GLY A 101 13.92 2.35 6.44
CA GLY A 101 14.49 3.63 6.88
C GLY A 101 13.48 4.78 7.03
N MET A 102 12.18 4.47 7.03
CA MET A 102 11.12 5.43 7.25
C MET A 102 10.62 5.37 8.71
N ASN A 103 10.34 6.54 9.30
CA ASN A 103 9.78 6.64 10.65
C ASN A 103 8.25 6.50 10.68
N GLU A 104 7.62 6.37 9.52
CA GLU A 104 6.18 6.27 9.30
C GLU A 104 5.82 4.88 8.79
N GLU A 105 4.69 4.32 9.25
CA GLU A 105 4.27 2.96 8.89
C GLU A 105 3.76 2.85 7.44
N LEU A 106 3.23 3.95 6.89
CA LEU A 106 2.70 4.01 5.54
C LEU A 106 2.77 5.45 5.01
N ARG A 107 3.15 5.61 3.74
CA ARG A 107 3.21 6.90 3.06
C ARG A 107 2.87 6.77 1.57
N ILE A 108 2.25 7.80 1.03
CA ILE A 108 2.05 7.96 -0.40
C ILE A 108 3.18 8.81 -0.96
N PHE A 109 3.82 8.30 -2.01
CA PHE A 109 4.80 9.04 -2.80
C PHE A 109 4.19 9.44 -4.15
N ARG A 110 4.40 10.69 -4.56
CA ARG A 110 4.14 11.13 -5.94
C ARG A 110 5.38 10.93 -6.80
N GLU A 111 5.20 10.96 -8.12
CA GLU A 111 6.28 10.73 -9.08
C GLU A 111 7.49 11.64 -8.83
N GLU A 112 7.24 12.91 -8.50
CA GLU A 112 8.28 13.91 -8.24
C GLU A 112 9.12 13.55 -7.00
N GLU A 113 8.49 12.92 -6.00
CA GLU A 113 9.14 12.51 -4.75
C GLU A 113 9.96 11.22 -4.94
N ILE A 114 9.63 10.39 -5.92
CA ILE A 114 10.35 9.13 -6.18
C ILE A 114 11.70 9.39 -6.86
N LYS A 115 11.80 10.41 -7.73
CA LYS A 115 13.03 10.70 -8.49
C LYS A 115 14.20 11.17 -7.61
N ASP A 116 13.89 11.81 -6.49
CA ASP A 116 14.88 12.36 -5.56
C ASP A 116 15.22 11.39 -4.41
N PHE A 117 14.54 10.23 -4.33
CA PHE A 117 14.72 9.24 -3.28
C PHE A 117 15.47 7.99 -3.78
N SER A 118 16.70 7.79 -3.30
CA SER A 118 17.42 6.52 -3.46
C SER A 118 16.95 5.51 -2.40
N PHE A 119 15.86 4.79 -2.66
CA PHE A 119 15.50 3.65 -1.82
C PHE A 119 16.38 2.44 -2.16
N SER A 120 16.92 1.78 -1.12
CA SER A 120 17.35 0.39 -1.26
C SER A 120 16.13 -0.50 -1.09
N THR A 121 15.68 -1.07 -2.20
CA THR A 121 14.74 -2.21 -2.25
C THR A 121 15.48 -3.52 -1.99
#